data_AF-A0A351QT50-F1
#
_entry.id   AF-A0A351QT50-F1
#
_cell.length_a   1.000
_cell.length_b   1.000
_cell.length_c   1.000
_cell.angle_alpha   90.00
_cell.angle_beta   90.00
_cell.angle_gamma   90.00
#
_symmetry.space_group_name_H-M   'P 1'
#
loop_
_entity.id
_entity.type
_entity.pdbx_description
1 polymer ?
#
loop_
_entity_poly.entity_id
_entity_poly.type
_entity_poly.pdbx_seq_one_letter_code
_entity_poly.pdbx_strand_id
1 'polypeptide(L)'
;GMIMPAKVLRQEATIINNGDKDTGLIISFIAKGEVSNPKIENLTTGKFLRIVVDLMPGDILTINTNKGNKMIELNGKNISQKMDRSSSFIDMQVGENILKYSADKGYTNLNVYPKWTAEFFGV
;
A
#
# COMPACT_ATOMS: atom_id res chain seq x y z
N GLY A 1 15.52 11.28 5.58
CA GLY A 1 14.38 11.46 4.66
C GLY A 1 13.24 12.17 5.38
N MET A 2 12.47 12.99 4.68
CA MET A 2 11.29 13.66 5.22
C MET A 2 10.07 12.72 5.13
N ILE A 3 9.35 12.52 6.24
CA ILE A 3 8.11 11.73 6.25
C ILE A 3 6.97 12.63 5.77
N MET A 4 6.30 12.23 4.68
CA MET A 4 5.15 12.96 4.15
C MET A 4 3.89 12.70 5.01
N PRO A 5 3.02 13.71 5.24
CA PRO A 5 1.76 13.51 5.96
C PRO A 5 0.86 12.52 5.19
N ALA A 6 0.22 11.60 5.92
CA ALA A 6 -0.61 10.56 5.33
C ALA A 6 -1.78 11.17 4.54
N LYS A 7 -1.82 10.92 3.23
CA LYS A 7 -2.94 11.33 2.36
C LYS A 7 -4.00 10.22 2.40
N VAL A 8 -5.23 10.56 2.78
CA VAL A 8 -6.37 9.63 2.65
C VAL A 8 -6.62 9.40 1.16
N LEU A 9 -6.50 8.17 0.69
CA LEU A 9 -6.91 7.82 -0.67
C LEU A 9 -8.44 7.81 -0.74
N ARG A 10 -9.02 8.49 -1.74
CA ARG A 10 -10.48 8.44 -2.00
C ARG A 10 -10.89 7.21 -2.83
N GLN A 11 -9.96 6.70 -3.63
CA GLN A 11 -9.94 5.38 -4.29
C GLN A 11 -8.65 5.28 -5.10
N GLU A 12 -8.35 6.36 -5.81
CA GLU A 12 -7.15 6.61 -6.59
C GLU A 12 -6.55 7.95 -6.15
N ALA A 13 -5.22 8.06 -6.14
CA ALA A 13 -4.56 9.34 -6.00
C ALA A 13 -3.19 9.35 -6.68
N THR A 14 -2.88 10.50 -7.27
CA THR A 14 -1.51 10.85 -7.63
C THR A 14 -0.72 11.17 -6.37
N ILE A 15 0.44 10.54 -6.27
CA ILE A 15 1.47 10.72 -5.25
C ILE A 15 2.77 11.02 -5.97
N ILE A 16 3.53 12.00 -5.45
CA ILE A 16 4.78 12.42 -6.06
C ILE A 16 5.95 11.96 -5.18
N ASN A 17 6.83 11.16 -5.75
CA ASN A 17 8.14 10.87 -5.17
C ASN A 17 9.11 11.97 -5.62
N ASN A 18 9.34 12.95 -4.75
CA ASN A 18 10.28 14.05 -5.01
C ASN A 18 11.75 13.67 -4.76
N GLY A 19 12.06 12.41 -4.44
CA GLY A 19 13.43 11.93 -4.31
C GLY A 19 14.09 11.68 -5.66
N ASP A 20 15.35 11.23 -5.63
CA ASP A 20 16.14 10.90 -6.81
C ASP A 20 16.20 9.38 -7.08
N LYS A 21 15.50 8.58 -6.26
CA LYS A 21 15.45 7.13 -6.35
C LYS A 21 14.03 6.61 -6.13
N ASP A 22 13.75 5.45 -6.72
CA ASP A 22 12.53 4.70 -6.46
C ASP A 22 12.47 4.31 -4.97
N THR A 23 11.29 4.42 -4.37
CA THR A 23 11.10 4.19 -2.92
C THR A 23 9.95 3.24 -2.64
N GLY A 24 10.05 2.51 -1.55
CA GLY A 24 8.95 1.71 -1.04
C GLY A 24 7.91 2.55 -0.30
N LEU A 25 6.86 1.87 0.11
CA LEU A 25 5.74 2.41 0.87
C LEU A 25 5.43 1.53 2.07
N ILE A 26 4.89 2.18 3.11
CA ILE A 26 4.13 1.52 4.18
C ILE A 26 2.67 1.92 3.99
N ILE A 27 1.80 0.95 3.79
CA ILE A 27 0.39 1.17 3.45
C ILE A 27 -0.46 0.52 4.53
N SER A 28 -1.31 1.32 5.18
CA SER A 28 -2.29 0.83 6.15
C SER A 28 -3.69 0.87 5.55
N PHE A 29 -4.38 -0.27 5.59
CA PHE A 29 -5.78 -0.43 5.25
C PHE A 29 -6.55 -0.60 6.56
N ILE A 30 -7.52 0.27 6.81
CA ILE A 30 -8.37 0.23 8.01
C ILE A 30 -9.80 -0.06 7.55
N ALA A 31 -10.33 -1.20 7.98
CA ALA A 31 -11.68 -1.62 7.63
C ALA A 31 -12.72 -0.99 8.58
N LYS A 32 -13.73 -0.33 8.00
CA LYS A 32 -14.92 0.20 8.70
C LYS A 32 -16.13 -0.73 8.62
N GLY A 33 -16.02 -1.76 7.81
CA GLY A 33 -17.04 -2.72 7.42
C GLY A 33 -16.34 -3.98 6.89
N GLU A 34 -17.10 -4.98 6.49
CA GLU A 34 -16.52 -6.18 5.87
C GLU A 34 -15.85 -5.84 4.53
N VAL A 35 -14.66 -6.40 4.31
CA VAL A 35 -13.86 -6.23 3.09
C VAL A 35 -13.22 -7.57 2.71
N SER A 36 -13.31 -7.96 1.44
CA SER A 36 -12.66 -9.19 0.96
C SER A 36 -11.54 -8.88 -0.01
N ASN A 37 -10.39 -9.49 0.22
CA ASN A 37 -9.23 -9.48 -0.67
C ASN A 37 -8.74 -8.06 -1.06
N PRO A 38 -8.35 -7.23 -0.08
CA PRO A 38 -7.83 -5.88 -0.35
C PRO A 38 -6.64 -5.92 -1.31
N LYS A 39 -6.61 -4.94 -2.22
CA LYS A 39 -5.63 -4.81 -3.30
C LYS A 39 -5.15 -3.35 -3.41
N ILE A 40 -3.87 -3.18 -3.70
CA ILE A 40 -3.26 -1.90 -4.09
C ILE A 40 -2.54 -2.07 -5.42
N GLU A 41 -2.67 -1.08 -6.28
CA GLU A 41 -2.10 -1.02 -7.63
C GLU A 41 -1.29 0.26 -7.75
N ASN A 42 -0.10 0.17 -8.32
CA ASN A 42 0.56 1.32 -8.90
C ASN A 42 0.27 1.28 -10.41
N LEU A 43 -0.65 2.13 -10.87
CA LEU A 43 -1.06 2.19 -12.27
C LEU A 43 0.07 2.70 -13.17
N THR A 44 1.02 3.47 -12.63
CA THR A 44 2.19 3.94 -13.37
C THR A 44 3.12 2.79 -13.74
N THR A 45 3.33 1.82 -12.84
CA THR A 45 4.21 0.66 -13.09
C THR A 45 3.47 -0.59 -13.58
N GLY A 46 2.13 -0.59 -13.49
CA GLY A 46 1.29 -1.77 -13.78
C GLY A 46 1.37 -2.88 -12.73
N LYS A 47 2.11 -2.68 -11.62
CA LYS A 47 2.24 -3.68 -10.56
C LYS A 47 1.08 -3.58 -9.58
N PHE A 48 0.69 -4.72 -9.03
CA PHE A 48 -0.30 -4.77 -7.95
C PHE A 48 0.07 -5.77 -6.86
N LEU A 49 -0.46 -5.52 -5.68
CA LEU A 49 -0.37 -6.37 -4.52
C LEU A 49 -1.77 -6.62 -3.95
N ARG A 50 -2.17 -7.89 -3.90
CA ARG A 50 -3.45 -8.35 -3.36
C ARG A 50 -3.20 -9.33 -2.21
N ILE A 51 -3.95 -9.16 -1.13
CA ILE A 51 -3.87 -10.03 0.05
C ILE A 51 -5.15 -10.84 0.15
N VAL A 52 -5.06 -12.17 0.15
CA VAL A 52 -6.20 -13.10 0.20
C VAL A 52 -6.67 -13.28 1.65
N VAL A 53 -7.46 -12.33 2.13
CA VAL A 53 -7.99 -12.27 3.50
C VAL A 53 -9.29 -11.47 3.54
N ASP A 54 -10.16 -11.82 4.48
CA ASP A 54 -11.32 -11.01 4.84
C ASP A 54 -10.98 -10.13 6.05
N LEU A 55 -11.36 -8.86 5.99
CA LEU A 55 -11.21 -7.89 7.08
C LEU A 55 -12.58 -7.61 7.70
N MET A 56 -12.59 -7.49 9.02
CA MET A 56 -13.74 -7.10 9.83
C MET A 56 -13.61 -5.64 10.28
N PRO A 57 -14.71 -4.99 10.72
CA PRO A 57 -14.64 -3.64 11.27
C PRO A 57 -13.60 -3.52 12.39
N GLY A 58 -12.68 -2.57 12.25
CA GLY A 58 -11.58 -2.33 13.19
C GLY A 58 -10.26 -3.03 12.82
N ASP A 59 -10.25 -3.95 11.86
CA ASP A 59 -9.03 -4.59 11.38
C ASP A 59 -8.10 -3.60 10.68
N ILE A 60 -6.79 -3.80 10.91
CA ILE A 60 -5.72 -3.03 10.30
C ILE A 60 -4.79 -3.99 9.56
N LEU A 61 -4.85 -3.94 8.23
CA LEU A 61 -3.88 -4.60 7.36
C LEU A 61 -2.76 -3.62 7.01
N THR A 62 -1.52 -3.95 7.35
CA THR A 62 -0.33 -3.14 7.06
C THR A 62 0.57 -3.88 6.08
N ILE A 63 0.99 -3.16 5.04
CA ILE A 63 1.89 -3.66 4.01
C ILE A 63 3.12 -2.77 3.96
N ASN A 64 4.29 -3.35 4.20
CA ASN A 64 5.57 -2.70 3.96
C ASN A 64 6.17 -3.25 2.66
N THR A 65 6.50 -2.36 1.73
CA THR A 65 7.10 -2.70 0.43
C THR A 65 8.56 -2.26 0.32
N ASN A 66 9.11 -1.60 1.35
CA ASN A 66 10.50 -1.15 1.36
C ASN A 66 11.46 -2.31 1.18
N LYS A 67 12.49 -2.10 0.35
CA LYS A 67 13.52 -3.11 0.08
C LYS A 67 14.18 -3.54 1.39
N GLY A 68 14.32 -4.85 1.61
CA GLY A 68 14.85 -5.43 2.85
C GLY A 68 13.86 -5.50 4.02
N ASN A 69 12.72 -4.82 3.94
CA ASN A 69 11.72 -4.75 5.02
C ASN A 69 10.31 -5.15 4.55
N LYS A 70 10.22 -5.94 3.48
CA LYS A 70 8.95 -6.39 2.90
C LYS A 70 8.18 -7.24 3.92
N MET A 71 6.95 -6.84 4.22
CA MET A 71 6.15 -7.46 5.28
C MET A 71 4.67 -7.21 5.04
N ILE A 72 3.82 -8.17 5.39
CA ILE A 72 2.36 -8.02 5.41
C ILE A 72 1.85 -8.49 6.78
N GLU A 73 1.15 -7.61 7.48
CA GLU A 73 0.62 -7.87 8.82
C GLU A 73 -0.87 -7.56 8.90
N LEU A 74 -1.63 -8.42 9.57
CA LEU A 74 -2.99 -8.14 10.00
C LEU A 74 -3.01 -8.04 11.51
N ASN A 75 -3.39 -6.86 12.03
CA ASN A 75 -3.40 -6.56 13.47
C ASN A 75 -2.06 -6.91 14.16
N GLY A 76 -0.94 -6.64 13.48
CA GLY A 76 0.42 -6.92 13.96
C GLY A 76 0.87 -8.37 13.82
N LYS A 77 0.05 -9.28 13.27
CA LYS A 77 0.44 -10.65 12.98
C LYS A 77 0.85 -10.79 11.52
N ASN A 78 2.05 -11.33 11.28
CA ASN A 78 2.53 -11.63 9.93
C ASN A 78 1.58 -12.60 9.21
N ILE A 79 1.12 -12.18 8.03
CA ILE A 79 0.28 -12.98 7.13
C ILE A 79 0.83 -12.96 5.69
N SER A 80 2.13 -12.80 5.50
CA SER A 80 2.76 -12.67 4.17
C SER A 80 2.47 -13.85 3.25
N GLN A 81 2.22 -15.04 3.80
CA GLN A 81 1.77 -16.23 3.07
C GLN A 81 0.39 -16.09 2.41
N LYS A 82 -0.40 -15.07 2.77
CA LYS A 82 -1.72 -14.77 2.19
C LYS A 82 -1.61 -13.85 0.96
N MET A 83 -0.42 -13.39 0.59
CA MET A 83 -0.21 -12.66 -0.66
C MET A 83 -0.65 -13.53 -1.85
N ASP A 84 -1.44 -12.95 -2.77
CA ASP A 84 -1.82 -13.62 -4.00
C ASP A 84 -0.58 -13.94 -4.84
N ARG A 85 -0.50 -15.16 -5.39
CA ARG A 85 0.68 -15.64 -6.14
C ARG A 85 0.97 -14.84 -7.41
N SER A 86 -0.04 -14.18 -7.97
CA SER A 86 0.09 -13.30 -9.14
C SER A 86 0.55 -11.89 -8.78
N SER A 87 0.58 -11.55 -7.48
CA SER A 87 0.96 -10.22 -7.02
C SER A 87 2.46 -9.99 -7.04
N SER A 88 2.84 -8.72 -7.07
CA SER A 88 4.19 -8.23 -6.86
C SER A 88 4.18 -7.08 -5.86
N PHE A 89 5.22 -6.96 -5.04
CA PHE A 89 5.38 -5.75 -4.22
C PHE A 89 5.48 -4.53 -5.14
N ILE A 90 4.70 -3.49 -4.83
CA ILE A 90 4.72 -2.22 -5.53
C ILE A 90 5.76 -1.27 -4.94
N ASP A 91 6.21 -0.36 -5.75
CA ASP A 91 7.21 0.69 -5.48
C ASP A 91 6.68 2.01 -6.05
N MET A 92 7.28 3.13 -5.65
CA MET A 92 7.05 4.43 -6.29
C MET A 92 8.28 4.85 -7.08
N GLN A 93 8.10 5.07 -8.38
CA GLN A 93 9.14 5.62 -9.23
C GLN A 93 9.40 7.09 -8.91
N VAL A 94 10.56 7.64 -9.28
CA VAL A 94 10.79 9.10 -9.21
C VAL A 94 9.71 9.84 -10.01
N GLY A 95 9.16 10.92 -9.44
CA GLY A 95 8.08 11.69 -10.04
C GLY A 95 6.67 11.18 -9.70
N GLU A 96 5.73 11.33 -10.63
CA GLU A 96 4.31 11.04 -10.40
C GLU A 96 3.99 9.55 -10.45
N ASN A 97 3.31 9.06 -9.42
CA ASN A 97 2.78 7.71 -9.33
C ASN A 97 1.28 7.76 -9.07
N ILE A 98 0.51 6.99 -9.82
CA ILE A 98 -0.94 6.88 -9.62
C ILE A 98 -1.20 5.59 -8.85
N LEU A 99 -1.58 5.73 -7.58
CA LEU A 99 -1.95 4.58 -6.76
C LEU A 99 -3.47 4.42 -6.71
N LYS A 100 -3.93 3.19 -6.83
CA LYS A 100 -5.34 2.83 -6.74
C LYS A 100 -5.52 1.64 -5.80
N TYR A 101 -6.45 1.75 -4.86
CA TYR A 101 -6.85 0.61 -4.05
C TYR A 101 -8.22 0.06 -4.47
N SER A 102 -8.41 -1.22 -4.24
CA SER A 102 -9.65 -1.95 -4.51
C SER A 102 -9.79 -3.14 -3.56
N ALA A 103 -10.90 -3.85 -3.67
CA ALA A 103 -11.18 -5.10 -2.97
C ALA A 103 -12.23 -5.87 -3.80
N ASP A 104 -12.36 -7.18 -3.62
CA ASP A 104 -13.43 -7.96 -4.26
C ASP A 104 -14.81 -7.54 -3.75
N LYS A 105 -14.88 -7.24 -2.46
CA LYS A 105 -16.08 -6.78 -1.76
C LYS A 105 -15.72 -5.69 -0.78
N GLY A 106 -16.63 -4.73 -0.62
CA GLY A 106 -16.54 -3.74 0.46
C GLY A 106 -15.41 -2.72 0.32
N TYR A 107 -14.86 -2.45 -0.88
CA TYR A 107 -13.76 -1.48 -1.02
C TYR A 107 -14.11 -0.08 -0.49
N THR A 108 -15.39 0.32 -0.50
CA THR A 108 -15.89 1.57 0.08
C THR A 108 -15.78 1.62 1.61
N ASN A 109 -15.61 0.47 2.26
CA ASN A 109 -15.40 0.34 3.69
C ASN A 109 -13.93 0.46 4.09
N LEU A 110 -13.00 0.64 3.13
CA LEU A 110 -11.58 0.82 3.39
C LEU A 110 -11.20 2.29 3.46
N ASN A 111 -10.54 2.66 4.56
CA ASN A 111 -9.65 3.81 4.56
C ASN A 111 -8.22 3.33 4.27
N VAL A 112 -7.56 3.91 3.28
CA VAL A 112 -6.19 3.52 2.90
C VAL A 112 -5.24 4.71 3.05
N TYR A 113 -4.13 4.46 3.75
CA TYR A 113 -3.13 5.45 4.14
C TYR A 113 -1.73 5.00 3.68
N PRO A 114 -1.30 5.36 2.46
CA PRO A 114 0.08 5.20 2.04
C PRO A 114 0.98 6.22 2.74
N LYS A 115 2.14 5.77 3.18
CA LYS A 115 3.26 6.57 3.70
C LYS A 115 4.53 6.17 2.97
N TRP A 116 5.36 7.13 2.61
CA TRP A 116 6.65 6.89 1.98
C TRP A 116 7.68 7.93 2.45
N THR A 117 8.94 7.62 2.20
CA THR A 117 10.07 8.52 2.44
C THR A 117 10.74 8.80 1.11
N ALA A 118 10.84 10.08 0.73
CA ALA A 118 11.66 10.48 -0.41
C ALA A 118 13.14 10.27 -0.08
N GLU A 119 13.87 9.59 -0.96
CA GLU A 119 15.31 9.35 -0.86
C GLU A 119 16.05 10.21 -1.88
N PHE A 120 17.10 10.92 -1.44
CA PHE A 120 17.91 11.82 -2.28
C PHE A 120 19.35 11.27 -2.35
N PHE A 121 20.08 11.52 -3.44
CA PHE A 121 21.51 11.18 -3.47
C PHE A 121 22.28 12.05 -2.45
N GLY A 122 23.04 11.43 -1.54
CA GLY A 122 23.96 12.15 -0.64
C GLY A 122 23.77 11.96 0.86
N VAL A 123 23.09 10.91 1.30
CA VAL A 123 23.15 10.42 2.70
C VAL A 123 23.33 8.91 2.73
#